data_AF-A0A7S0AUY8-F1
#
_entry.id   AF-A0A7S0AUY8-F1
#
_cell.length_a   1.000
_cell.length_b   1.000
_cell.length_c   1.000
_cell.angle_alpha   90.00
_cell.angle_beta   90.00
_cell.angle_gamma   90.00
#
_symmetry.space_group_name_H-M   'P 1'
#
loop_
_entity.id
_entity.type
_entity.pdbx_description
1 polymer ?
#
loop_
_entity_poly.entity_id
_entity_poly.type
_entity_poly.pdbx_seq_one_letter_code
_entity_poly.pdbx_strand_id
1 'polypeptide(L)'
;TCINACASIHIDRNTDPKDKRQNLILAIQTFEELKSSNYGSANEFTYGAVIKACSRLGMDMDEKDRLLRALFKECCDAGALSKQCLMWLKRGTSSNLKRELFAELEENRGPEGGQTIPSSWTHA
;
A
#
# COMPACT_ATOMS: atom_id res chain seq x y z
N THR A 1 -0.03 -1.71 15.95
CA THR A 1 -0.84 -0.55 15.51
C THR A 1 -2.17 -1.03 14.97
N CYS A 2 -3.28 -0.32 15.27
CA CYS A 2 -4.64 -0.66 14.83
C CYS A 2 -4.78 -0.88 13.30
N ILE A 3 -3.91 -0.24 12.51
CA ILE A 3 -3.81 -0.44 11.05
C ILE A 3 -3.54 -1.91 10.70
N ASN A 4 -2.65 -2.59 11.44
CA ASN A 4 -2.31 -3.99 11.13
C ASN A 4 -3.44 -4.95 11.54
N ALA A 5 -4.25 -4.59 12.53
CA ALA A 5 -5.48 -5.32 12.87
C ALA A 5 -6.51 -5.19 11.74
N CYS A 6 -6.71 -3.99 11.19
CA CYS A 6 -7.60 -3.74 10.05
C CYS A 6 -7.10 -4.42 8.75
N ALA A 7 -5.78 -4.45 8.54
CA ALA A 7 -5.17 -5.07 7.38
C ALA A 7 -5.12 -6.60 7.46
N SER A 8 -5.18 -7.17 8.67
CA SER A 8 -5.05 -8.61 8.95
C SER A 8 -6.36 -9.30 9.31
N ILE A 9 -7.48 -8.59 9.19
CA ILE A 9 -8.81 -9.20 9.29
C ILE A 9 -8.86 -10.39 8.34
N HIS A 10 -9.29 -11.52 8.88
CA HIS A 10 -9.45 -12.74 8.13
C HIS A 10 -10.66 -12.57 7.23
N ILE A 11 -10.46 -11.96 6.06
CA ILE A 11 -11.50 -11.87 5.03
C ILE A 11 -11.75 -13.28 4.50
N ASP A 12 -12.85 -13.87 4.94
CA ASP A 12 -13.39 -15.10 4.36
C ASP A 12 -14.57 -14.78 3.42
N ARG A 13 -15.21 -15.82 2.88
CA ARG A 13 -16.39 -15.66 2.01
C ARG A 13 -17.63 -15.13 2.74
N ASN A 14 -17.62 -15.13 4.09
CA ASN A 14 -18.75 -14.76 4.93
C ASN A 14 -18.63 -13.33 5.48
N THR A 15 -17.51 -12.65 5.23
CA THR A 15 -17.31 -11.27 5.70
C THR A 15 -18.32 -10.33 5.03
N ASP A 16 -19.14 -9.65 5.82
CA ASP A 16 -20.14 -8.70 5.33
C ASP A 16 -19.44 -7.59 4.53
N PRO A 17 -19.92 -7.24 3.31
CA PRO A 17 -19.43 -6.08 2.57
C PRO A 17 -19.40 -4.78 3.39
N LYS A 18 -20.32 -4.59 4.33
CA LYS A 18 -20.34 -3.45 5.25
C LYS A 18 -19.16 -3.48 6.21
N ASP A 19 -18.81 -4.64 6.73
CA ASP A 19 -17.64 -4.80 7.60
C ASP A 19 -16.36 -4.53 6.81
N LYS A 20 -16.25 -5.02 5.58
CA LYS A 20 -15.12 -4.67 4.70
C LYS A 20 -14.98 -3.16 4.52
N ARG A 21 -16.10 -2.48 4.24
CA ARG A 21 -16.13 -1.02 4.06
C ARG A 21 -15.68 -0.29 5.31
N GLN A 22 -16.25 -0.66 6.46
CA GLN A 22 -15.93 -0.02 7.74
C GLN A 22 -14.46 -0.18 8.09
N ASN A 23 -13.90 -1.37 7.87
CA ASN A 23 -12.50 -1.64 8.14
C ASN A 23 -11.55 -0.91 7.17
N LEU A 24 -11.96 -0.72 5.91
CA LEU A 24 -11.21 0.11 4.96
C LEU A 24 -11.18 1.58 5.43
N ILE A 25 -12.33 2.12 5.81
CA ILE A 25 -12.45 3.49 6.31
C ILE A 25 -11.58 3.67 7.55
N LEU A 26 -11.67 2.75 8.51
CA LEU A 26 -10.89 2.80 9.74
C LEU A 26 -9.38 2.74 9.46
N ALA A 27 -8.93 1.86 8.55
CA ALA A 27 -7.52 1.77 8.19
C ALA A 27 -6.97 3.07 7.60
N ILE A 28 -7.74 3.74 6.73
CA ILE A 28 -7.36 5.01 6.12
C ILE A 28 -7.36 6.12 7.18
N GLN A 29 -8.41 6.21 8.01
CA GLN A 29 -8.49 7.22 9.07
C GLN A 29 -7.34 7.09 10.07
N THR A 30 -7.03 5.88 10.55
CA THR A 30 -5.91 5.66 11.46
C THR A 30 -4.57 6.02 10.80
N PHE A 31 -4.43 5.80 9.48
CA PHE A 31 -3.22 6.20 8.75
C PHE A 31 -3.07 7.72 8.69
N GLU A 32 -4.14 8.44 8.36
CA GLU A 32 -4.15 9.91 8.34
C GLU A 32 -3.94 10.51 9.74
N GLU A 33 -4.56 9.94 10.77
CA GLU A 33 -4.34 10.32 12.16
C GLU A 33 -2.88 10.16 12.55
N LEU A 34 -2.26 9.02 12.23
CA LEU A 34 -0.84 8.78 12.51
C LEU A 34 0.05 9.83 11.84
N LYS A 35 -0.23 10.16 10.57
CA LYS A 35 0.49 11.21 9.82
C LYS A 35 0.36 12.59 10.46
N SER A 36 -0.82 12.91 11.00
CA SER A 36 -1.08 14.19 11.67
C SER A 36 -0.58 14.26 13.11
N SER A 37 -0.16 13.13 13.67
CA SER A 37 0.22 13.02 15.07
C SER A 37 1.69 13.36 15.32
N ASN A 38 2.01 13.84 16.52
CA ASN A 38 3.39 14.04 16.96
C ASN A 38 4.09 12.72 17.38
N TYR A 39 3.46 11.55 17.20
CA TYR A 39 3.98 10.26 17.66
C TYR A 39 4.99 9.61 16.70
N GLY A 40 5.25 10.22 15.55
CA GLY A 40 6.26 9.80 14.57
C GLY A 40 5.73 9.79 13.14
N SER A 41 6.63 9.72 12.17
CA SER A 41 6.28 9.62 10.75
C SER A 41 5.87 8.19 10.38
N ALA A 42 5.00 8.07 9.37
CA ALA A 42 4.69 6.79 8.77
C ALA A 42 5.97 6.18 8.15
N ASN A 43 6.31 4.96 8.56
CA ASN A 43 7.45 4.21 8.04
C ASN A 43 6.99 3.06 7.12
N GLU A 44 7.94 2.28 6.63
CA GLU A 44 7.72 1.15 5.73
C GLU A 44 6.68 0.13 6.23
N PHE A 45 6.59 -0.10 7.54
CA PHE A 45 5.61 -1.01 8.14
C PHE A 45 4.20 -0.43 8.12
N THR A 46 4.08 0.86 8.42
CA THR A 46 2.82 1.58 8.36
C THR A 46 2.27 1.59 6.92
N TYR A 47 3.11 1.97 5.95
CA TYR A 47 2.73 1.97 4.54
C TYR A 47 2.36 0.56 4.05
N GLY A 48 3.16 -0.45 4.39
CA GLY A 48 2.87 -1.84 4.05
C GLY A 48 1.50 -2.30 4.58
N ALA A 49 1.13 -1.88 5.81
CA ALA A 49 -0.14 -2.24 6.41
C ALA A 49 -1.34 -1.55 5.74
N VAL A 50 -1.26 -0.23 5.45
CA VAL A 50 -2.37 0.48 4.80
C VAL A 50 -2.53 0.08 3.33
N ILE A 51 -1.43 -0.18 2.60
CA ILE A 51 -1.46 -0.71 1.24
C ILE A 51 -2.11 -2.10 1.23
N LYS A 52 -1.75 -2.97 2.19
CA LYS A 52 -2.39 -4.29 2.35
C LYS A 52 -3.89 -4.15 2.60
N ALA A 53 -4.32 -3.23 3.48
CA ALA A 53 -5.72 -2.99 3.76
C ALA A 53 -6.49 -2.56 2.50
N CYS A 54 -5.99 -1.56 1.77
CA CYS A 54 -6.60 -1.08 0.53
C CYS A 54 -6.65 -2.17 -0.55
N SER A 55 -5.57 -2.95 -0.70
CA SER A 55 -5.50 -4.07 -1.64
C SER A 55 -6.52 -5.18 -1.35
N ARG A 56 -6.92 -5.37 -0.09
CA ARG A 56 -7.79 -6.48 0.34
C ARG A 56 -9.25 -6.07 0.52
N LEU A 57 -9.49 -4.84 0.96
CA LEU A 57 -10.80 -4.34 1.38
C LEU A 57 -11.49 -3.44 0.35
N GLY A 58 -10.77 -2.94 -0.67
CA GLY A 58 -11.38 -2.18 -1.77
C GLY A 58 -12.48 -2.99 -2.47
N MET A 59 -13.59 -2.32 -2.80
CA MET A 59 -14.81 -2.96 -3.31
C MET A 59 -14.69 -3.38 -4.77
N ASP A 60 -14.03 -2.55 -5.57
CA ASP A 60 -13.79 -2.77 -6.98
C ASP A 60 -12.36 -2.38 -7.38
N MET A 61 -11.98 -2.68 -8.62
CA MET A 61 -10.62 -2.43 -9.10
C MET A 61 -10.31 -0.94 -9.30
N ASP A 62 -11.30 -0.10 -9.61
CA ASP A 62 -11.10 1.32 -9.83
C ASP A 62 -10.81 2.04 -8.51
N GLU A 63 -11.56 1.69 -7.44
CA GLU A 63 -11.31 2.16 -6.09
C GLU A 63 -9.92 1.74 -5.60
N LYS A 64 -9.55 0.48 -5.83
CA LYS A 64 -8.24 -0.05 -5.45
C LYS A 64 -7.13 0.67 -6.20
N ASP A 65 -7.25 0.84 -7.51
CA ASP A 65 -6.25 1.52 -8.32
C ASP A 65 -6.05 2.97 -7.87
N ARG A 66 -7.14 3.70 -7.62
CA ARG A 66 -7.07 5.08 -7.11
C ARG A 66 -6.36 5.16 -5.75
N LEU A 67 -6.75 4.31 -4.79
CA LEU A 67 -6.16 4.30 -3.45
C LEU A 67 -4.68 3.88 -3.47
N LEU A 68 -4.37 2.81 -4.18
CA LEU A 68 -3.03 2.24 -4.24
C LEU A 68 -2.05 3.15 -4.99
N ARG A 69 -2.52 3.87 -6.02
CA ARG A 69 -1.72 4.92 -6.67
C ARG A 69 -1.35 6.04 -5.71
N ALA A 70 -2.31 6.57 -4.96
CA ALA A 70 -2.07 7.65 -4.01
C ALA A 70 -1.06 7.21 -2.93
N LEU A 71 -1.29 6.02 -2.34
CA LEU A 71 -0.40 5.45 -1.34
C LEU A 71 0.99 5.13 -1.88
N PHE A 72 1.10 4.68 -3.13
CA PHE A 72 2.41 4.42 -3.75
C PHE A 72 3.22 5.70 -3.86
N LYS A 73 2.62 6.78 -4.39
CA LYS A 73 3.29 8.07 -4.51
C LYS A 73 3.75 8.59 -3.15
N GLU A 74 2.84 8.57 -2.17
CA GLU A 74 3.14 9.05 -0.82
C GLU A 74 4.24 8.21 -0.13
N CYS A 75 4.22 6.88 -0.34
CA CYS A 75 5.24 5.97 0.17
C CYS A 75 6.62 6.22 -0.46
N CYS A 76 6.67 6.55 -1.75
CA CYS A 76 7.91 6.94 -2.43
C CYS A 76 8.43 8.29 -1.94
N ASP A 77 7.54 9.29 -1.82
CA ASP A 77 7.89 10.64 -1.34
C ASP A 77 8.39 10.60 0.11
N ALA A 78 7.90 9.66 0.92
CA ALA A 78 8.36 9.41 2.29
C ALA A 78 9.63 8.54 2.38
N GLY A 79 10.14 8.03 1.25
CA GLY A 79 11.27 7.09 1.21
C GLY A 79 11.03 5.80 2.00
N ALA A 80 9.77 5.33 2.05
CA ALA A 80 9.33 4.21 2.89
C ALA A 80 8.95 2.97 2.06
N LEU A 81 9.35 2.93 0.78
CA LEU A 81 8.92 1.86 -0.13
C LEU A 81 9.68 0.56 0.13
N SER A 82 8.98 -0.47 0.59
CA SER A 82 9.57 -1.78 0.89
C SER A 82 9.11 -2.88 -0.07
N LYS A 83 9.81 -4.03 -0.04
CA LYS A 83 9.39 -5.25 -0.75
C LYS A 83 7.96 -5.67 -0.39
N GLN A 84 7.53 -5.44 0.86
CA GLN A 84 6.16 -5.72 1.29
C GLN A 84 5.16 -4.79 0.63
N CYS A 85 5.46 -3.48 0.56
CA CYS A 85 4.64 -2.51 -0.18
C CYS A 85 4.44 -2.96 -1.64
N LEU A 86 5.54 -3.30 -2.33
CA LEU A 86 5.49 -3.76 -3.72
C LEU A 86 4.67 -5.05 -3.89
N MET A 87 4.82 -6.02 -3.00
CA MET A 87 4.04 -7.25 -3.05
C MET A 87 2.53 -6.97 -3.00
N TRP A 88 2.09 -6.12 -2.06
CA TRP A 88 0.67 -5.79 -1.93
C TRP A 88 0.16 -4.90 -3.06
N LEU A 89 0.95 -3.94 -3.54
CA LEU A 89 0.63 -3.15 -4.73
C LEU A 89 0.41 -4.06 -5.94
N LYS A 90 1.32 -5.00 -6.21
CA LYS A 90 1.16 -5.96 -7.33
C LYS A 90 -0.05 -6.85 -7.20
N ARG A 91 -0.49 -7.18 -5.98
CA ARG A 91 -1.69 -7.99 -5.74
C ARG A 91 -2.99 -7.19 -5.84
N GLY A 92 -2.93 -5.91 -5.48
CA GLY A 92 -4.10 -5.05 -5.36
C GLY A 92 -4.49 -4.30 -6.64
N THR A 93 -3.54 -4.05 -7.53
CA THR A 93 -3.71 -3.18 -8.70
C THR A 93 -4.09 -3.92 -9.98
N SER A 94 -4.70 -3.22 -10.93
CA SER A 94 -4.96 -3.71 -12.29
C SER A 94 -3.65 -3.89 -13.08
N SER A 95 -3.68 -4.64 -14.18
CA SER A 95 -2.52 -4.77 -15.07
C SER A 95 -2.08 -3.43 -15.67
N ASN A 96 -3.01 -2.51 -15.91
CA ASN A 96 -2.70 -1.19 -16.43
C ASN A 96 -1.93 -0.36 -15.41
N LEU A 97 -2.42 -0.29 -14.17
CA LEU A 97 -1.73 0.43 -13.11
C LEU A 97 -0.39 -0.23 -12.75
N LYS A 98 -0.28 -1.57 -12.82
CA LYS A 98 1.02 -2.24 -12.68
C LYS A 98 2.01 -1.79 -13.74
N ARG A 99 1.59 -1.75 -15.01
CA ARG A 99 2.49 -1.31 -16.08
C ARG A 99 2.95 0.13 -15.83
N GLU A 100 2.06 0.99 -15.36
CA GLU A 100 2.39 2.38 -15.08
C GLU A 100 3.32 2.56 -13.88
N LEU A 101 2.94 2.08 -12.69
CA LEU A 101 3.71 2.28 -11.46
C LEU A 101 5.06 1.56 -11.49
N PHE A 102 5.14 0.43 -12.20
CA PHE A 102 6.33 -0.39 -12.24
C PHE A 102 7.17 -0.14 -13.50
N ALA A 103 6.72 0.64 -14.48
CA ALA A 103 7.57 1.05 -15.59
C ALA A 103 8.85 1.73 -15.07
N GLU A 104 8.71 2.65 -14.12
CA GLU A 104 9.83 3.33 -13.46
C GLU A 104 10.73 2.35 -12.65
N LEU A 105 10.17 1.26 -12.12
CA LEU A 105 10.93 0.19 -11.45
C LEU A 105 11.67 -0.71 -12.44
N GLU A 106 11.11 -0.93 -13.63
CA GLU A 106 11.72 -1.74 -14.68
C GLU A 106 12.78 -0.97 -15.48
N GLU A 107 12.67 0.35 -15.59
CA GLU A 107 13.73 1.22 -16.12
C GLU A 107 14.98 1.19 -15.21
N ASN A 108 14.79 0.98 -13.91
CA ASN A 108 15.88 0.87 -12.92
C ASN A 108 16.40 -0.56 -12.70
N ARG A 109 16.08 -1.52 -13.58
CA ARG A 109 16.56 -2.90 -13.45
C ARG A 109 18.09 -2.94 -13.52
N GLY A 110 18.73 -3.17 -12.37
CA GLY A 110 20.15 -3.51 -12.33
C GLY A 110 20.48 -4.75 -13.17
N PRO A 111 21.75 -4.92 -13.59
CA PRO A 111 22.18 -5.99 -14.51
C PRO A 111 21.91 -7.41 -14.01
N GLU A 112 21.61 -7.61 -12.73
CA GLU A 112 21.38 -8.93 -12.11
C GLU A 112 19.91 -9.39 -12.11
N GLY A 113 18.98 -8.66 -12.74
CA GLY A 113 17.59 -9.11 -12.93
C GLY A 113 16.72 -9.10 -11.66
N GLY A 114 17.27 -8.70 -10.51
CA GLY A 114 16.50 -8.38 -9.31
C GLY A 114 15.83 -7.01 -9.44
N GLN A 115 14.54 -6.93 -9.12
CA GLN A 115 13.87 -5.63 -8.96
C GLN A 115 14.57 -4.85 -7.85
N THR A 116 15.32 -3.83 -8.26
CA THR A 116 16.05 -2.93 -7.38
C THR A 116 15.17 -1.71 -7.17
N ILE A 117 14.81 -1.46 -5.91
CA ILE A 117 14.04 -0.26 -5.57
C ILE A 117 15.01 0.93 -5.69
N PRO A 118 14.67 2.01 -6.41
CA PRO A 118 15.49 3.21 -6.47
C PRO A 118 15.84 3.70 -5.07
N SER A 119 17.11 4.05 -4.84
CA SER A 119 17.55 4.57 -3.54
C SER A 119 16.84 5.87 -3.15
N SER A 120 16.29 6.60 -4.12
CA SER A 120 15.44 7.78 -3.87
C SER A 120 14.10 7.44 -3.20
N TRP A 121 13.65 6.18 -3.23
CA TRP A 121 12.38 5.72 -2.66
C TRP A 121 12.55 4.95 -1.35
N THR A 122 13.79 4.83 -0.88
CA THR A 122 14.16 4.18 0.37
C THR A 122 15.12 5.09 1.13
N HIS A 123 14.74 5.60 2.29
CA HIS A 123 15.71 6.18 3.22
C HIS A 123 16.46 5.03 3.89
N ALA A 124 17.69 4.79 3.42
CA ALA A 124 18.65 3.87 4.04
C ALA A 124 19.20 4.43 5.36
#